data_AF-Q2H8S0-F1
#
_entry.id   AF-Q2H8S0-F1
#
_cell.length_a   1.000
_cell.length_b   1.000
_cell.length_c   1.000
_cell.angle_alpha   90.00
_cell.angle_beta   90.00
_cell.angle_gamma   90.00
#
_symmetry.space_group_name_H-M   'P 1'
#
loop_
_entity.id
_entity.type
_entity.pdbx_description
1 polymer ?
#
loop_
_entity_poly.entity_id
_entity_poly.type
_entity_poly.pdbx_seq_one_letter_code
_entity_poly.pdbx_strand_id
1 'polypeptide(L)'
;MAPINPDLQNVQDDIKNVIQDLFQVLVQVSNYDAAGRPTRDVLAQDIQTLDKTLHTLHTNAQHLPTPTADKPIPEPLIQYVENGRNPDIYTREFAELVRRMNQLARGKMHAFRDFRDVLAREMESALPELRADVQMVVGATGGRTVGGEGEGAGQGEGGEGRGEGGN
;
A
#
# COMPACT_ATOMS: atom_id res chain seq x y z
N MET A 1 1.29 14.82 -3.59
CA MET A 1 -0.05 14.22 -3.80
C MET A 1 0.06 13.33 -5.03
N ALA A 2 -0.49 12.11 -5.01
CA ALA A 2 -0.51 11.26 -6.21
C ALA A 2 -1.30 11.97 -7.32
N PRO A 3 -0.90 11.86 -8.60
CA PRO A 3 -1.61 12.51 -9.69
C PRO A 3 -3.07 12.03 -9.72
N ILE A 4 -3.99 12.99 -9.72
CA ILE A 4 -5.43 12.71 -9.87
C ILE A 4 -5.61 12.17 -11.28
N ASN A 5 -5.93 10.88 -11.41
CA ASN A 5 -6.24 10.31 -12.70
C ASN A 5 -7.61 10.89 -13.13
N PRO A 6 -7.68 11.69 -14.22
CA PRO A 6 -8.94 12.27 -14.67
C PRO A 6 -10.01 11.20 -14.93
N ASP A 7 -9.61 9.98 -15.32
CA ASP A 7 -10.53 8.88 -15.56
C ASP A 7 -11.16 8.37 -14.25
N LEU A 8 -10.44 8.39 -13.12
CA LEU A 8 -10.99 8.06 -11.80
C LEU A 8 -12.03 9.08 -11.36
N GLN A 9 -11.82 10.36 -11.66
CA GLN A 9 -12.77 11.41 -11.34
C GLN A 9 -14.06 11.23 -12.12
N ASN A 10 -13.97 10.93 -13.42
CA ASN A 10 -15.13 10.65 -14.27
C ASN A 10 -15.96 9.48 -13.72
N VAL A 11 -15.31 8.36 -13.39
CA VAL A 11 -15.99 7.20 -12.82
C VAL A 11 -16.60 7.52 -11.45
N GLN A 12 -15.93 8.31 -10.62
CA GLN A 12 -16.51 8.76 -9.35
C GLN A 12 -17.76 9.60 -9.56
N ASP A 13 -17.76 10.50 -10.54
CA ASP A 13 -18.92 11.34 -10.85
C ASP A 13 -20.05 10.51 -11.48
N ASP A 14 -19.75 9.50 -12.29
CA ASP A 14 -20.73 8.52 -12.78
C ASP A 14 -21.38 7.73 -11.63
N ILE A 15 -20.61 7.28 -10.63
CA ILE A 15 -21.15 6.60 -9.44
C ILE A 15 -22.11 7.52 -8.68
N LYS A 16 -21.78 8.81 -8.53
CA LYS A 16 -22.68 9.77 -7.89
C LYS A 16 -23.98 9.93 -8.67
N ASN A 17 -23.90 10.01 -10.00
CA ASN A 17 -25.07 10.11 -10.86
C ASN A 17 -25.97 8.87 -10.73
N VAL A 18 -25.40 7.66 -10.70
CA VAL A 18 -26.17 6.42 -10.48
C VAL A 18 -26.85 6.42 -9.11
N ILE A 19 -26.17 6.85 -8.04
CA ILE A 19 -26.78 6.94 -6.70
C ILE A 19 -27.94 7.95 -6.71
N GLN A 20 -27.77 9.08 -7.41
CA GLN A 20 -28.80 10.10 -7.54
C GLN A 20 -30.01 9.59 -8.33
N ASP A 21 -29.78 8.88 -9.43
CA ASP A 21 -30.84 8.24 -10.23
C ASP A 21 -31.62 7.20 -9.41
N LEU A 22 -30.92 6.36 -8.63
CA LEU A 22 -31.56 5.40 -7.72
C LEU A 22 -32.42 6.08 -6.66
N PHE A 23 -31.94 7.19 -6.10
CA PHE A 23 -32.71 7.97 -5.12
C PHE A 23 -33.95 8.61 -5.77
N GLN A 24 -33.81 9.16 -6.97
CA GLN A 24 -34.92 9.73 -7.74
C GLN A 24 -36.00 8.68 -8.00
N VAL A 25 -35.61 7.50 -8.49
CA VAL A 25 -36.51 6.36 -8.71
C VAL A 25 -37.21 5.94 -7.41
N LEU A 26 -36.48 5.85 -6.29
CA LEU A 26 -37.06 5.52 -4.99
C LEU A 26 -38.17 6.52 -4.59
N VAL A 27 -37.91 7.82 -4.75
CA VAL A 27 -38.89 8.89 -4.43
C VAL A 27 -40.11 8.83 -5.34
N GLN A 28 -39.94 8.58 -6.64
CA GLN A 28 -41.07 8.44 -7.57
C GLN A 28 -41.92 7.22 -7.26
N VAL A 29 -41.28 6.09 -6.93
CA VAL A 29 -42.00 4.86 -6.56
C VAL A 29 -42.75 5.03 -5.24
N SER A 30 -42.15 5.69 -4.23
CA SER A 30 -42.82 5.92 -2.95
C SER A 30 -44.03 6.84 -3.05
N ASN A 31 -44.01 7.78 -4.01
CA ASN A 31 -45.08 8.74 -4.26
C ASN A 31 -45.89 8.39 -5.52
N TYR A 32 -45.87 7.12 -5.94
CA TYR A 32 -46.53 6.73 -7.18
C TYR A 32 -48.03 7.01 -7.12
N ASP A 33 -48.51 7.77 -8.10
CA ASP A 33 -49.89 8.29 -8.20
C ASP A 33 -50.38 9.08 -6.97
N ALA A 34 -49.45 9.55 -6.12
CA ALA A 34 -49.78 10.47 -5.04
C ALA A 34 -50.31 11.78 -5.65
N ALA A 35 -51.49 12.21 -5.19
CA ALA A 35 -52.24 13.36 -5.71
C ALA A 35 -52.86 13.21 -7.12
N GLY A 36 -53.03 11.98 -7.63
CA GLY A 36 -53.80 11.71 -8.85
C GLY A 36 -53.18 12.25 -10.14
N ARG A 37 -51.85 12.49 -10.14
CA ARG A 37 -51.09 12.80 -11.35
C ARG A 37 -50.45 11.51 -11.87
N PRO A 38 -50.68 11.13 -13.14
CA PRO A 38 -50.04 9.95 -13.73
C PRO A 38 -48.53 10.16 -13.77
N THR A 39 -47.83 9.49 -12.85
CA THR A 39 -46.36 9.53 -12.67
C THR A 39 -45.66 8.43 -13.47
N ARG A 40 -46.43 7.60 -14.19
CA ARG A 40 -45.92 6.49 -15.00
C ARG A 40 -44.84 6.92 -16.01
N ASP A 41 -45.10 7.97 -16.77
CA ASP A 41 -44.18 8.39 -17.83
C ASP A 41 -42.88 8.95 -17.25
N VAL A 42 -42.96 9.66 -16.13
CA VAL A 42 -41.81 10.18 -15.39
C VAL A 42 -40.97 9.01 -14.84
N LEU A 43 -41.61 8.03 -14.20
CA LEU A 43 -40.91 6.85 -13.70
C LEU A 43 -40.24 6.06 -14.83
N ALA A 44 -40.91 5.91 -15.98
CA ALA A 44 -40.32 5.24 -17.14
C ALA A 44 -39.09 5.99 -17.66
N GLN A 45 -39.12 7.32 -17.66
CA GLN A 45 -37.97 8.15 -18.04
C GLN A 45 -36.82 8.06 -17.03
N ASP A 46 -37.11 8.04 -15.73
CA ASP A 46 -36.10 7.89 -14.67
C ASP A 46 -35.40 6.52 -14.77
N ILE A 47 -36.15 5.44 -15.03
CA ILE A 47 -35.59 4.10 -15.25
C ILE A 47 -34.70 4.07 -16.52
N GLN A 48 -35.14 4.69 -17.62
CA GLN A 48 -34.31 4.80 -18.83
C GLN A 48 -33.06 5.65 -18.63
N THR A 49 -33.11 6.63 -17.73
CA THR A 49 -31.96 7.45 -17.38
C THR A 49 -30.97 6.61 -16.58
N LEU A 50 -31.44 5.93 -15.52
CA LEU A 50 -30.63 5.01 -14.73
C LEU A 50 -29.90 3.95 -15.59
N ASP A 51 -30.60 3.36 -16.56
CA ASP A 51 -30.01 2.38 -17.50
C ASP A 51 -28.84 2.98 -18.29
N LYS A 52 -29.03 4.18 -18.86
CA LYS A 52 -27.96 4.90 -19.58
C LYS A 52 -26.79 5.26 -18.68
N THR A 53 -27.07 5.71 -17.44
CA THR A 53 -26.03 6.08 -16.49
C THR A 53 -25.22 4.86 -16.03
N LEU A 54 -25.87 3.72 -15.78
CA LEU A 54 -25.20 2.45 -15.49
C LEU A 54 -24.34 1.98 -16.66
N HIS A 55 -24.84 2.10 -17.89
CA HIS A 55 -24.07 1.71 -19.07
C HIS A 55 -22.85 2.62 -19.29
N THR A 56 -22.99 3.91 -19.02
CA THR A 56 -21.90 4.89 -19.06
C THR A 56 -20.85 4.58 -17.99
N LEU A 57 -21.29 4.35 -16.75
CA LEU A 57 -20.42 3.93 -15.64
C LEU A 57 -19.65 2.66 -15.99
N HIS A 58 -20.32 1.64 -16.51
CA HIS A 58 -19.68 0.38 -16.87
C HIS A 58 -18.58 0.59 -17.91
N THR A 59 -18.86 1.37 -18.95
CA THR A 59 -17.92 1.68 -20.04
C THR A 59 -16.71 2.44 -19.50
N ASN A 60 -16.94 3.51 -18.73
CA ASN A 60 -15.87 4.32 -18.16
C ASN A 60 -15.04 3.55 -17.14
N ALA A 61 -15.66 2.69 -16.33
CA ALA A 61 -14.97 1.84 -15.37
C ALA A 61 -14.08 0.78 -16.04
N GLN A 62 -14.46 0.28 -17.22
CA GLN A 62 -13.61 -0.62 -18.01
C GLN A 62 -12.39 0.08 -18.62
N HIS A 63 -12.47 1.38 -18.85
CA HIS A 63 -11.36 2.19 -19.36
C HIS A 63 -10.38 2.64 -18.28
N LEU A 64 -10.75 2.53 -17.00
CA LEU A 64 -9.80 2.75 -15.92
C LEU A 64 -8.61 1.80 -16.09
N PRO A 65 -7.39 2.25 -15.76
CA PRO A 65 -6.26 1.35 -15.68
C PRO A 65 -6.66 0.23 -14.73
N THR A 66 -6.92 -0.96 -15.28
CA THR A 66 -7.17 -2.14 -14.46
C THR A 66 -6.02 -2.19 -13.49
N PRO A 67 -6.29 -2.38 -12.18
CA PRO A 67 -5.21 -2.68 -11.26
C PRO A 67 -4.48 -3.87 -11.88
N THR A 68 -3.28 -3.61 -12.41
CA THR A 68 -2.56 -4.62 -13.19
C THR A 68 -2.36 -5.82 -12.28
N ALA A 69 -1.99 -6.99 -12.81
CA ALA A 69 -1.60 -8.11 -11.96
C ALA A 69 -0.58 -7.70 -10.87
N ASP A 70 0.16 -6.61 -11.10
CA ASP A 70 1.13 -6.02 -10.18
C ASP A 70 0.53 -5.10 -9.10
N LYS A 71 -0.70 -4.61 -9.23
CA LYS A 71 -1.38 -3.73 -8.25
C LYS A 71 -2.88 -4.06 -8.04
N PRO A 72 -3.28 -5.32 -7.79
CA PRO A 72 -4.67 -5.67 -7.47
C PRO A 72 -5.20 -4.90 -6.26
N ILE A 73 -6.50 -4.62 -6.25
CA ILE A 73 -7.19 -4.18 -5.02
C ILE A 73 -7.05 -5.33 -4.01
N PRO A 74 -6.47 -5.11 -2.82
CA PRO A 74 -6.30 -6.17 -1.85
C PRO A 74 -7.66 -6.73 -1.41
N GLU A 75 -7.80 -8.06 -1.40
CA GLU A 75 -9.01 -8.75 -0.92
C GLU A 75 -9.46 -8.27 0.48
N PRO A 76 -8.57 -8.04 1.46
CA PRO A 76 -9.01 -7.53 2.76
C PRO A 76 -9.63 -6.12 2.68
N LEU A 77 -9.23 -5.30 1.70
CA LEU A 77 -9.81 -3.97 1.52
C LEU A 77 -11.25 -4.07 1.02
N ILE A 78 -11.55 -5.04 0.15
CA ILE A 78 -12.93 -5.34 -0.29
C ILE A 78 -13.81 -5.69 0.91
N GLN A 79 -13.32 -6.55 1.81
CA GLN A 79 -14.05 -6.90 3.04
C GLN A 79 -14.31 -5.71 3.97
N TYR A 80 -13.44 -4.68 3.97
CA TYR A 80 -13.70 -3.48 4.76
C TYR A 80 -14.90 -2.73 4.19
N VAL A 81 -14.96 -2.58 2.86
CA VAL A 81 -16.08 -1.92 2.18
C VAL A 81 -17.38 -2.70 2.37
N GLU A 82 -17.37 -4.02 2.20
CA GLU A 82 -18.56 -4.87 2.36
C GLU A 82 -19.14 -4.83 3.78
N ASN A 83 -18.28 -4.73 4.80
CA ASN A 83 -18.71 -4.65 6.20
C ASN A 83 -19.03 -3.20 6.65
N GLY A 84 -19.00 -2.23 5.75
CA GLY A 84 -19.24 -0.81 6.07
C GLY A 84 -18.13 -0.17 6.92
N ARG A 85 -16.93 -0.76 6.96
CA ARG A 85 -15.76 -0.23 7.66
C ARG A 85 -14.97 0.70 6.73
N ASN A 86 -14.41 1.78 7.30
CA ASN A 86 -13.60 2.71 6.51
C ASN A 86 -12.34 1.99 5.95
N PRO A 87 -12.15 1.90 4.61
CA PRO A 87 -11.00 1.24 4.00
C PRO A 87 -9.65 1.92 4.33
N ASP A 88 -9.63 3.19 4.73
CA ASP A 88 -8.39 3.87 5.16
C ASP A 88 -7.76 3.20 6.38
N ILE A 89 -8.57 2.50 7.18
CA ILE A 89 -8.08 1.77 8.34
C ILE A 89 -7.16 0.62 7.89
N TYR A 90 -7.48 -0.07 6.80
CA TYR A 90 -6.62 -1.11 6.25
C TYR A 90 -5.26 -0.53 5.83
N THR A 91 -5.26 0.60 5.13
CA THR A 91 -4.02 1.27 4.71
C THR A 91 -3.17 1.69 5.90
N ARG A 92 -3.79 2.21 6.96
CA ARG A 92 -3.10 2.56 8.21
C ARG A 92 -2.50 1.34 8.89
N GLU A 93 -3.29 0.28 9.07
CA GLU A 93 -2.86 -0.98 9.69
C GLU A 93 -1.73 -1.63 8.89
N PHE A 94 -1.77 -1.55 7.56
CA PHE A 94 -0.71 -2.05 6.68
C PHE A 94 0.60 -1.27 6.88
N ALA A 95 0.56 0.06 6.92
CA ALA A 95 1.74 0.87 7.19
C ALA A 95 2.32 0.61 8.59
N GLU A 96 1.46 0.45 9.60
CA GLU A 96 1.86 0.09 10.96
C GLU A 96 2.51 -1.30 11.02
N LEU A 97 1.94 -2.28 10.31
CA LEU A 97 2.48 -3.63 10.19
C LEU A 97 3.86 -3.63 9.53
N VAL A 98 4.03 -2.95 8.39
CA VAL A 98 5.32 -2.85 7.70
C VAL A 98 6.37 -2.24 8.62
N ARG A 99 6.03 -1.17 9.34
CA ARG A 99 6.94 -0.56 10.32
C ARG A 99 7.34 -1.54 11.42
N ARG A 100 6.36 -2.26 12.01
CA ARG A 100 6.60 -3.24 13.07
C ARG A 100 7.46 -4.41 12.59
N MET A 101 7.19 -4.91 11.39
CA MET A 101 7.97 -5.99 10.77
C MET A 101 9.41 -5.57 10.49
N ASN A 102 9.63 -4.35 10.00
CA ASN A 102 10.98 -3.81 9.78
C ASN A 102 11.77 -3.67 11.09
N GLN A 103 11.12 -3.18 12.16
CA GLN A 103 11.75 -3.09 13.48
C GLN A 103 12.10 -4.48 14.03
N LEU A 104 11.18 -5.44 13.91
CA LEU A 104 11.40 -6.81 14.36
C LEU A 104 12.54 -7.48 13.58
N ALA A 105 12.56 -7.35 12.26
CA ALA A 105 13.63 -7.88 11.41
C ALA A 105 14.98 -7.27 11.79
N ARG A 106 15.03 -5.95 11.98
CA ARG A 106 16.23 -5.25 12.44
C ARG A 106 16.70 -5.74 13.82
N GLY A 107 15.78 -5.90 14.77
CA GLY A 107 16.10 -6.45 16.10
C GLY A 107 16.68 -7.87 16.02
N LYS A 108 16.09 -8.74 15.19
CA LYS A 108 16.63 -10.09 14.95
C LYS A 108 18.03 -10.06 14.36
N MET A 109 18.28 -9.19 13.36
CA MET A 109 19.62 -9.05 12.78
C MET A 109 20.66 -8.60 13.81
N HIS A 110 20.30 -7.70 14.73
CA HIS A 110 21.17 -7.32 15.84
C HIS A 110 21.42 -8.49 16.80
N ALA A 111 20.38 -9.20 17.24
CA ALA A 111 20.53 -10.35 18.14
C ALA A 111 21.40 -11.46 17.54
N PHE A 112 21.25 -11.78 16.24
CA PHE A 112 22.11 -12.76 15.57
C PHE A 112 23.56 -12.29 15.42
N ARG A 113 23.78 -10.98 15.26
CA ARG A 113 25.13 -10.40 15.24
C ARG A 113 25.80 -10.56 16.60
N ASP A 114 25.10 -10.21 17.67
CA ASP A 114 25.61 -10.33 19.03
C ASP A 114 25.87 -11.79 19.40
N PHE A 115 24.95 -12.69 19.03
CA PHE A 115 25.12 -14.13 19.22
C PHE A 115 26.35 -14.67 18.48
N ARG A 116 26.56 -14.29 17.22
CA ARG A 116 27.77 -14.65 16.46
C ARG A 116 29.02 -14.20 17.19
N ASP A 117 29.07 -12.95 17.65
CA ASP A 117 30.27 -12.38 18.27
C ASP A 117 30.61 -13.05 19.61
N VAL A 118 29.58 -13.40 20.40
CA VAL A 118 29.75 -14.19 21.63
C VAL A 118 30.22 -15.60 21.32
N LEU A 119 29.54 -16.30 20.39
CA LEU A 119 29.89 -17.67 20.02
C LEU A 119 31.33 -17.76 19.48
N ALA A 120 31.73 -16.82 18.63
CA ALA A 120 33.09 -16.75 18.12
C ALA A 120 34.12 -16.62 19.25
N ARG A 121 33.88 -15.72 20.21
CA ARG A 121 34.77 -15.53 21.37
C ARG A 121 34.91 -16.81 22.21
N GLU A 122 33.79 -17.47 22.50
CA GLU A 122 33.80 -18.73 23.26
C GLU A 122 34.53 -19.84 22.50
N MET A 123 34.33 -19.95 21.18
CA MET A 123 35.04 -20.92 20.34
C MET A 123 36.55 -20.65 20.29
N GLU A 124 36.98 -19.38 20.14
CA GLU A 124 38.41 -19.02 20.16
C GLU A 124 39.07 -19.30 21.52
N SER A 125 38.30 -19.24 22.61
CA SER A 125 38.79 -19.56 23.95
C SER A 125 38.86 -21.06 24.21
N ALA A 126 37.85 -21.82 23.79
CA ALA A 126 37.75 -23.26 24.06
C ALA A 126 38.54 -24.11 23.05
N LEU A 127 38.69 -23.64 21.80
CA LEU A 127 39.33 -24.34 20.68
C LEU A 127 40.38 -23.44 20.00
N PRO A 128 41.55 -23.22 20.62
CA PRO A 128 42.58 -22.31 20.10
C PRO A 128 43.07 -22.64 18.70
N GLU A 129 43.04 -23.92 18.31
CA GLU A 129 43.42 -24.41 16.99
C GLU A 129 42.49 -23.94 15.86
N LEU A 130 41.24 -23.55 16.17
CA LEU A 130 40.25 -23.08 15.19
C LEU A 130 40.19 -21.55 15.07
N ARG A 131 41.04 -20.80 15.78
CA ARG A 131 40.95 -19.33 15.81
C ARG A 131 40.95 -18.67 14.44
N ALA A 132 41.83 -19.12 13.54
CA ALA A 132 41.92 -18.57 12.19
C ALA A 132 40.61 -18.78 11.40
N ASP A 133 40.04 -19.98 11.50
CA ASP A 133 38.78 -20.31 10.82
C ASP A 133 37.60 -19.52 11.39
N VAL A 134 37.52 -19.39 12.73
CA VAL A 134 36.49 -18.59 13.39
C VAL A 134 36.56 -17.13 12.95
N GLN A 135 37.77 -16.53 12.94
CA GLN A 135 37.96 -15.14 12.50
C GLN A 135 37.57 -14.94 11.03
N MET A 136 37.90 -15.90 10.16
CA MET A 136 37.50 -15.88 8.76
C MET A 136 35.97 -15.87 8.63
N VAL A 137 35.25 -16.72 9.37
CA VAL A 137 33.78 -16.78 9.35
C VAL A 137 33.16 -15.49 9.90
N VAL A 138 33.70 -14.94 10.99
CA VAL A 138 33.23 -13.67 11.55
C VAL A 138 33.40 -12.54 10.53
N GLY A 139 34.55 -12.44 9.87
CA GLY A 139 34.79 -11.47 8.81
C GLY A 139 33.82 -11.63 7.63
N ALA A 140 33.63 -12.86 7.15
CA ALA A 140 32.73 -13.16 6.03
C ALA A 140 31.24 -12.86 6.34
N THR A 141 30.85 -12.92 7.62
CA THR A 141 29.48 -12.63 8.06
C THR A 141 29.28 -11.17 8.51
N GLY A 142 30.23 -10.28 8.21
CA GLY A 142 30.16 -8.85 8.52
C GLY A 142 30.45 -8.51 9.98
N GLY A 143 31.16 -9.38 10.68
CA GLY A 143 31.70 -9.12 12.01
C GLY A 143 33.08 -8.50 11.95
N ARG A 144 33.43 -7.77 13.01
CA ARG A 144 34.71 -7.08 13.10
C ARG A 144 35.68 -8.03 13.79
N THR A 145 36.71 -8.49 13.07
CA THR A 145 37.73 -9.38 13.63
C THR A 145 38.56 -8.62 14.67
N VAL A 146 38.78 -9.23 15.84
CA VAL A 146 39.43 -8.57 16.99
C VAL A 146 40.93 -8.30 16.77
N GLY A 147 41.51 -8.73 15.64
CA GLY A 147 42.93 -8.57 15.30
C GLY A 147 43.26 -7.65 14.13
N GLY A 148 42.30 -6.86 13.63
CA GLY A 148 42.53 -5.92 12.53
C GLY A 148 43.12 -4.58 12.96
N GLU A 149 44.36 -4.57 13.45
CA GLU A 149 45.21 -3.37 13.38
C GLU A 149 45.65 -3.22 11.91
N GLY A 150 44.97 -2.36 11.15
CA GLY A 150 45.22 -2.24 9.71
C GLY A 150 44.41 -1.12 9.06
N GLU A 151 44.90 0.09 9.26
CA GLU A 151 44.92 1.22 8.31
C GLU A 151 44.02 1.09 7.08
N GLY A 152 42.89 1.81 7.11
CA GLY A 152 42.06 2.09 5.96
C GLY A 152 41.48 3.48 6.12
N ALA A 153 42.28 4.49 5.78
CA ALA A 153 41.91 5.89 5.78
C ALA A 153 40.53 6.09 5.14
N GLY A 154 39.61 6.66 5.91
CA GLY A 154 38.40 7.26 5.37
C GLY A 154 38.80 8.44 4.49
N GLN A 155 38.95 8.18 3.19
CA GLN A 155 38.77 9.22 2.18
C GLN A 155 37.28 9.55 2.19
N GLY A 156 36.93 10.58 2.96
CA GLY A 156 35.71 11.32 2.74
C GLY A 156 35.85 12.04 1.41
N GLU A 157 35.37 11.41 0.34
CA GLU A 157 35.08 12.10 -0.90
C GLU A 157 33.90 13.05 -0.65
N GLY A 158 34.22 14.34 -0.63
CA GLY A 158 33.26 15.39 -0.87
C GLY A 158 32.72 15.27 -2.30
N GLY A 159 31.39 15.25 -2.42
CA GLY A 159 30.67 15.39 -3.66
C GLY A 159 29.49 16.31 -3.43
N GLU A 160 29.73 17.61 -3.52
CA GLU A 160 28.71 18.64 -3.64
C GLU A 160 27.85 18.37 -4.88
N GLY A 161 26.53 18.47 -4.71
CA GLY A 161 25.54 18.44 -5.78
C GLY A 161 24.34 19.29 -5.38
N ARG A 162 24.55 20.61 -5.40
CA ARG A 162 23.51 21.65 -5.36
C ARG A 162 22.70 21.66 -6.66
N GLY A 163 21.43 22.07 -6.54
CA GLY A 163 20.54 22.48 -7.63
C GLY A 163 19.08 22.35 -7.16
N GLU A 164 18.54 23.32 -6.41
CA GLU A 164 17.79 24.49 -6.93
C GLU A 164 16.52 24.06 -7.69
N GLY A 165 15.32 24.33 -7.18
CA GLY A 165 14.58 25.58 -7.45
C GLY A 165 13.60 25.31 -8.62
N GLY A 166 12.29 25.27 -8.43
CA GLY A 166 11.48 26.47 -8.20
C GLY A 166 11.12 27.12 -9.53
N ASN A 167 9.96 26.76 -10.09
CA ASN A 167 9.10 27.64 -10.88
C ASN A 167 7.65 27.23 -10.67
#